data_AF-A0A524QB84-F1
#
_entry.id   AF-A0A524QB84-F1
#
_cell.length_a   1.000
_cell.length_b   1.000
_cell.length_c   1.000
_cell.angle_alpha   90.00
_cell.angle_beta   90.00
_cell.angle_gamma   90.00
#
_symmetry.space_group_name_H-M   'P 1'
#
loop_
_entity.id
_entity.type
_entity.pdbx_description
1 polymer ?
#
loop_
_entity_poly.entity_id
_entity_poly.type
_entity_poly.pdbx_seq_one_letter_code
_entity_poly.pdbx_strand_id
1 'polypeptide(L)'
;MKVLLLNYEFPPAGGGAGYATLNIAKRLRTMGIEADVLTARITDERDGDVIDDVPVYRVVSWRKGLHDCGLRGAYTYLLAAAFKRRI
;
A
#
# COMPACT_ATOMS: atom_id res chain seq x y z
N MET A 1 -12.98 -6.80 -13.17
CA MET A 1 -12.96 -5.45 -12.55
C MET A 1 -11.67 -5.31 -11.77
N LYS A 2 -11.02 -4.14 -11.81
CA LYS A 2 -9.75 -3.88 -11.12
C LYS A 2 -9.94 -2.81 -10.05
N VAL A 3 -9.40 -3.06 -8.85
CA VAL A 3 -9.48 -2.17 -7.69
C VAL A 3 -8.09 -1.97 -7.12
N LEU A 4 -7.70 -0.70 -6.97
CA LEU A 4 -6.47 -0.32 -6.30
C LEU A 4 -6.79 0.27 -4.92
N LEU A 5 -6.30 -0.38 -3.88
CA LEU A 5 -6.44 0.06 -2.50
C LEU A 5 -5.23 0.90 -2.11
N LEU A 6 -5.46 2.18 -1.86
CA LEU A 6 -4.44 3.09 -1.34
C LEU A 6 -4.42 3.00 0.18
N ASN A 7 -3.33 2.51 0.75
CA ASN A 7 -3.12 2.56 2.19
C ASN A 7 -1.66 2.92 2.49
N TYR A 8 -1.46 4.09 3.07
CA TYR A 8 -0.12 4.61 3.40
C TYR A 8 0.60 3.75 4.45
N GLU A 9 -0.13 3.16 5.39
CA GLU A 9 0.38 2.34 6.50
C GLU A 9 -0.13 0.91 6.34
N PHE A 10 0.39 0.20 5.34
CA PHE A 10 0.08 -1.21 5.15
C PHE A 10 1.00 -2.09 6.04
N PRO A 11 0.60 -3.32 6.40
CA PRO A 11 1.47 -4.22 7.16
C PRO A 11 2.82 -4.43 6.48
N PRO A 12 3.91 -4.62 7.25
CA PRO A 12 3.98 -4.86 8.70
C PRO A 12 3.94 -3.62 9.63
N ALA A 13 4.05 -2.41 9.11
CA ALA A 13 4.11 -1.21 9.97
C ALA A 13 2.76 -0.61 10.32
N GLY A 14 1.74 -0.90 9.53
CA GLY A 14 0.36 -0.49 9.77
C GLY A 14 -0.32 -1.29 10.87
N GLY A 15 -1.02 -0.59 11.77
CA GLY A 15 -1.90 -1.20 12.77
C GLY A 15 -3.24 -1.66 12.18
N GLY A 16 -4.34 -1.41 12.90
CA GLY A 16 -5.67 -1.92 12.54
C GLY A 16 -6.14 -1.55 11.12
N ALA A 17 -5.86 -0.33 10.66
CA ALA A 17 -6.24 0.10 9.31
C ALA A 17 -5.48 -0.68 8.21
N GLY A 18 -4.19 -0.96 8.42
CA GLY A 18 -3.37 -1.77 7.52
C GLY A 18 -3.93 -3.18 7.36
N TYR A 19 -4.19 -3.85 8.48
CA TYR A 19 -4.78 -5.20 8.48
C TYR A 19 -6.22 -5.23 7.98
N ALA A 20 -7.01 -4.18 8.21
CA ALA A 20 -8.34 -4.06 7.62
C ALA A 20 -8.24 -4.02 6.08
N THR A 21 -7.35 -3.20 5.51
CA THR A 21 -7.11 -3.18 4.06
C THR A 21 -6.67 -4.54 3.53
N LEU A 22 -5.78 -5.25 4.22
CA LEU A 22 -5.36 -6.60 3.82
C LEU A 22 -6.56 -7.56 3.75
N ASN A 23 -7.39 -7.59 4.79
CA ASN A 23 -8.57 -8.47 4.83
C ASN A 23 -9.60 -8.11 3.75
N ILE A 24 -9.81 -6.81 3.50
CA ILE A 24 -10.67 -6.33 2.42
C ILE A 24 -10.13 -6.78 1.05
N ALA A 25 -8.84 -6.56 0.80
CA ALA A 25 -8.19 -6.95 -0.46
C ALA A 25 -8.32 -8.46 -0.70
N LYS A 26 -8.00 -9.27 0.32
CA LYS A 26 -8.16 -10.73 0.28
C LYS A 26 -9.59 -11.11 -0.08
N ARG A 27 -10.59 -10.53 0.61
CA ARG A 27 -12.00 -10.85 0.36
C ARG A 27 -12.41 -10.46 -1.07
N LEU A 28 -12.00 -9.30 -1.56
CA LEU A 28 -12.26 -8.89 -2.94
C LEU A 28 -11.67 -9.90 -3.95
N ARG A 29 -10.43 -10.36 -3.74
CA ARG A 29 -9.82 -11.38 -4.60
C ARG A 29 -10.56 -12.71 -4.58
N THR A 30 -11.03 -13.17 -3.41
CA THR A 30 -11.86 -14.39 -3.35
C THR A 30 -13.20 -14.27 -4.09
N MET A 31 -13.67 -13.06 -4.34
CA MET A 31 -14.87 -12.77 -5.15
C MET A 31 -14.55 -12.64 -6.65
N GLY A 32 -13.31 -12.88 -7.08
CA GLY A 32 -12.87 -12.76 -8.47
C GLY A 32 -12.53 -11.32 -8.91
N ILE A 33 -12.36 -10.40 -7.96
CA ILE A 33 -11.96 -9.01 -8.24
C ILE A 33 -10.43 -8.92 -8.18
N GLU A 34 -9.81 -8.32 -9.20
CA GLU A 34 -8.39 -7.99 -9.17
C GLU A 34 -8.18 -6.83 -8.19
N ALA A 35 -7.85 -7.14 -6.94
CA ALA A 35 -7.61 -6.18 -5.89
C ALA A 35 -6.13 -6.15 -5.51
N ASP A 36 -5.50 -5.00 -5.75
CA ASP A 36 -4.09 -4.75 -5.47
C ASP A 36 -3.95 -3.62 -4.46
N VAL A 37 -2.84 -3.58 -3.74
CA VAL A 37 -2.57 -2.57 -2.70
C VAL A 37 -1.38 -1.73 -3.10
N LEU A 38 -1.50 -0.41 -2.91
CA LEU A 38 -0.39 0.53 -3.04
C LEU A 38 -0.13 1.21 -1.70
N THR A 39 1.10 1.09 -1.21
CA THR A 39 1.51 1.57 0.11
C THR A 39 2.84 2.32 0.07
N ALA A 40 3.12 3.08 1.14
CA ALA A 40 4.41 3.74 1.29
C ALA A 40 5.46 2.70 1.70
N ARG A 41 6.62 2.75 1.04
CA ARG A 41 7.75 1.90 1.39
C ARG A 41 8.31 2.34 2.75
N ILE A 42 8.59 1.37 3.60
CA ILE A 42 9.38 1.56 4.81
C ILE A 42 10.77 1.01 4.56
N THR A 43 11.77 1.62 5.20
CA THR A 43 13.19 1.30 5.00
C THR A 43 13.41 -0.22 4.99
N ASP A 44 14.11 -0.72 3.97
CA ASP A 44 14.42 -2.13 3.68
C ASP A 44 13.29 -3.03 3.13
N GLU A 45 12.09 -2.51 2.87
CA GLU A 45 11.05 -3.29 2.20
C GLU A 45 11.24 -3.37 0.68
N ARG A 46 11.02 -4.57 0.11
CA ARG A 46 10.99 -4.77 -1.33
C ARG A 46 9.65 -4.29 -1.90
N ASP A 47 9.70 -3.81 -3.14
CA ASP A 47 8.49 -3.49 -3.91
C ASP A 47 8.06 -4.71 -4.73
N GLY A 48 6.75 -4.91 -4.86
CA GLY A 48 6.16 -6.02 -5.59
C GLY A 48 6.06 -7.32 -4.80
N ASP A 49 5.92 -7.25 -3.48
CA ASP A 49 5.63 -8.44 -2.68
C ASP A 49 4.16 -8.86 -2.85
N VAL A 50 3.91 -10.14 -2.65
CA VAL A 50 2.57 -10.68 -2.43
C VAL A 50 2.44 -10.98 -0.94
N ILE A 51 1.46 -10.36 -0.30
CA ILE A 51 1.13 -10.61 1.11
C ILE A 51 -0.24 -11.29 1.13
N ASP A 52 -0.29 -12.53 1.58
CA ASP A 52 -1.51 -13.35 1.62
C ASP A 52 -2.32 -13.31 0.30
N ASP A 53 -1.67 -13.62 -0.82
CA ASP A 53 -2.25 -13.60 -2.17
C ASP A 53 -2.70 -12.22 -2.68
N VAL A 54 -2.37 -11.13 -1.96
CA VAL A 54 -2.62 -9.75 -2.38
C VAL A 54 -1.33 -9.14 -2.91
N PRO A 55 -1.28 -8.69 -4.18
CA PRO A 55 -0.17 -7.92 -4.71
C PRO A 55 -0.04 -6.57 -4.01
N VAL A 56 1.16 -6.28 -3.52
CA VAL A 56 1.50 -5.07 -2.79
C VAL A 56 2.61 -4.31 -3.50
N TYR A 57 2.25 -3.11 -3.93
CA TYR A 57 3.13 -2.16 -4.56
C TYR A 57 3.58 -1.14 -3.52
N ARG A 58 4.89 -0.96 -3.37
CA ARG A 58 5.48 0.02 -2.44
C ARG A 58 6.10 1.18 -3.21
N VAL A 59 5.80 2.41 -2.80
CA VAL A 59 6.41 3.63 -3.35
C VAL A 59 7.22 4.36 -2.30
N VAL A 60 8.36 4.91 -2.71
CA VAL A 60 9.18 5.75 -1.83
C VAL A 60 8.43 7.06 -1.58
N SER A 61 8.37 7.49 -0.32
CA SER A 61 7.85 8.80 0.08
C SER A 61 8.83 9.47 1.03
N TRP A 62 8.82 10.81 1.07
CA TRP A 62 9.62 11.58 2.03
C TRP A 62 8.95 11.63 3.41
N ARG A 63 8.69 10.44 3.96
CA ARG A 63 8.18 10.26 5.32
C ARG A 63 9.25 10.60 6.34
N LYS A 64 8.84 11.12 7.51
CA LYS A 64 9.77 11.49 8.59
C LYS A 64 10.14 10.31 9.48
N GLY A 65 9.23 9.36 9.68
CA GLY A 65 9.48 8.19 10.52
C GLY A 65 8.43 7.09 10.36
N LEU A 66 8.53 6.05 11.19
CA LEU A 66 7.63 4.90 11.17
C LEU A 66 6.20 5.27 11.61
N HIS A 67 6.08 6.15 12.61
CA HIS A 67 4.80 6.58 13.19
C HIS A 67 4.40 8.00 12.81
N ASP A 68 5.18 8.70 11.98
CA ASP A 68 4.87 10.05 11.53
C ASP A 68 5.11 10.17 10.01
N CYS A 69 4.02 10.26 9.27
CA CYS A 69 4.05 10.46 7.83
C CYS A 69 4.44 11.90 7.47
N GLY A 70 4.07 12.89 8.28
CA GLY A 70 4.07 14.31 7.94
C GLY A 70 3.28 14.65 6.66
N LEU A 71 2.82 15.89 6.54
CA LEU A 71 2.13 16.34 5.32
C LEU A 71 2.96 16.09 4.04
N ARG A 72 4.28 16.31 4.12
CA ARG A 72 5.21 16.08 3.00
C ARG A 72 5.30 14.60 2.59
N GLY A 73 5.27 13.67 3.54
CA GLY A 73 5.27 12.24 3.24
C GLY A 73 3.97 11.82 2.55
N ALA A 74 2.83 12.33 3.01
CA ALA A 74 1.54 12.08 2.39
C ALA A 74 1.47 12.63 0.94
N TYR A 75 1.87 13.89 0.72
CA TYR A 75 1.87 14.48 -0.64
C TYR A 75 2.80 13.75 -1.60
N THR A 76 4.03 13.41 -1.16
CA THR A 76 4.97 12.68 -2.02
C THR A 76 4.53 11.26 -2.30
N TYR A 77 3.86 10.60 -1.36
CA TYR A 77 3.22 9.31 -1.61
C TYR A 77 2.15 9.39 -2.69
N LEU A 78 1.24 10.37 -2.62
CA LEU A 78 0.19 10.53 -3.64
C LEU A 78 0.78 10.82 -5.02
N LEU A 79 1.82 11.65 -5.11
CA LEU A 79 2.54 11.89 -6.36
C LEU A 79 3.19 10.61 -6.88
N ALA A 80 3.96 9.91 -6.05
CA ALA A 80 4.62 8.66 -6.44
C ALA A 80 3.59 7.59 -6.86
N ALA A 81 2.45 7.55 -6.18
CA ALA A 81 1.34 6.67 -6.51
C ALA A 81 0.76 6.96 -7.90
N ALA A 82 0.52 8.23 -8.24
CA ALA A 82 0.01 8.63 -9.54
C ALA A 82 0.97 8.27 -10.69
N PHE A 83 2.29 8.26 -10.44
CA PHE A 83 3.30 7.93 -11.45
C PHE A 83 3.67 6.45 -11.54
N LYS A 84 3.14 5.59 -10.67
CA LYS A 84 3.39 4.15 -10.75
C LYS A 84 2.58 3.53 -11.90
N ARG A 85 3.06 3.77 -13.12
CA ARG A 85 2.44 3.50 -14.44
C ARG A 85 2.17 2.02 -14.79
N ARG A 86 2.21 1.09 -13.82
CA ARG A 86 2.05 -0.35 -14.06
C ARG A 86 1.28 -1.07 -12.94
N ILE A 87 0.21 -0.45 -12.45
CA ILE A 87 -0.78 -1.12 -11.61
C ILE A 87 -2.09 -1.18 -12.40
#